data_AF-A0A498K7T1-F1
#
_entry.id   AF-A0A498K7T1-F1
#
_cell.length_a   1.000
_cell.length_b   1.000
_cell.length_c   1.000
_cell.angle_alpha   90.00
_cell.angle_beta   90.00
_cell.angle_gamma   90.00
#
_symmetry.space_group_name_H-M   'P 1'
#
loop_
_entity.id
_entity.type
_entity.pdbx_description
1 polymer ?
#
loop_
_entity_poly.entity_id
_entity_poly.type
_entity_poly.pdbx_seq_one_letter_code
_entity_poly.pdbx_strand_id
1 'polypeptide(L)'
;MASSPDHHINGDTKTHISKKPKLSPNFITAAEIAAEFSHHDPNVARINNGSFGSCPASLIEAQRRWQLKNLAQPDHFYVNELKKGIHRSRTIIKELINADHVDEVSLVDNATTAAAIVLQQTAWGFSESKFGKGDAVVMLHYAYGAVKKSIEAYVTRAGGYVIEVPLPFPLKSNDEIISEFKKALVIGKANGRRVRLAVIDHITSMPCVVIPVEELVKICREEDVDQIFVDAAHGIGCTAVDMKRIGADYYTSNLHKWFFCPPSIAFLYCRKSPKCPELHHPVVSHEYGNGLAIESASVGNRDYSPQLVVPSVLEFINRFEGGIEGIKKRNHETVVEMGQMLANAWGTHLGCPSEMCASMIMIGLPACLGILSEKDTEELRIHLREKFGVEVPIYFRPPKNGEVESINGYCRISHQVYNKVDDYYKFRDAINQLVSEGTEEALLMNNIHGYICIACMPQQLQMVSIMEVKRVIAICQSGGEFFTEKDGTLSYRGKDAHAIDIDDQMKFDEFKLEVTEMFGCSYNNMVIKYFLPGNKKTLITVSNDKDLQRMIKFHGDFATIDIYVMEEVAPPDVSNMPPSRIASDRAMARASSVLEAAQIDSGMCSRICIANRDIW
;
A
#
# COMPACT_ATOMS: atom_id res chain seq x y z
N MET A 1 53.77 54.25 8.57
CA MET A 1 53.63 55.54 7.85
C MET A 1 52.68 55.27 6.70
N ALA A 2 51.51 55.88 6.51
CA ALA A 2 50.89 57.05 7.12
C ALA A 2 49.35 56.93 7.05
N SER A 3 48.68 57.48 8.09
CA SER A 3 47.37 58.15 8.15
C SER A 3 46.10 57.58 7.48
N SER A 4 45.10 57.32 8.35
CA SER A 4 43.64 57.19 8.13
C SER A 4 42.99 58.42 7.46
N PRO A 5 41.68 58.38 7.12
CA PRO A 5 40.66 58.70 8.13
C PRO A 5 39.39 57.84 8.11
N ASP A 6 38.81 57.69 9.31
CA ASP A 6 37.47 57.23 9.59
C ASP A 6 36.41 58.07 8.87
N HIS A 7 35.43 57.40 8.26
CA HIS A 7 34.12 57.97 7.99
C HIS A 7 33.03 57.07 8.53
N HIS A 8 32.48 57.48 9.68
CA HIS A 8 31.17 57.06 10.15
C HIS A 8 30.11 57.43 9.11
N ILE A 9 29.37 56.43 8.61
CA ILE A 9 28.07 56.62 8.00
C ILE A 9 27.06 55.78 8.79
N ASN A 10 26.33 56.47 9.67
CA ASN A 10 25.03 56.02 10.16
C ASN A 10 24.08 55.92 8.96
N GLY A 11 23.64 54.70 8.65
CA GLY A 11 22.61 54.44 7.65
C GLY A 11 21.59 53.47 8.22
N ASP A 12 20.44 54.03 8.62
CA ASP A 12 19.25 53.34 9.10
C ASP A 12 18.98 52.02 8.36
N THR A 13 19.17 50.89 9.04
CA THR A 13 18.63 49.58 8.66
C THR A 13 17.13 49.56 8.94
N LYS A 14 16.36 50.32 8.15
CA LYS A 14 14.94 50.05 7.97
C LYS A 14 14.83 48.80 7.12
N THR A 15 14.61 47.68 7.80
CA THR A 15 14.09 46.45 7.26
C THR A 15 12.86 46.75 6.39
N HIS A 16 13.06 46.80 5.08
CA HIS A 16 11.95 46.75 4.12
C HIS A 16 11.37 45.34 4.16
N ILE A 17 10.59 45.06 5.20
CA ILE A 17 9.55 44.04 5.15
C ILE A 17 8.69 44.43 3.94
N SER A 18 8.71 43.60 2.91
CA SER A 18 7.87 43.80 1.74
C SER A 18 6.42 43.92 2.24
N LYS A 19 5.76 45.01 1.83
CA LYS A 19 4.36 45.26 2.17
C LYS A 19 3.57 44.00 1.82
N LYS A 20 2.79 43.49 2.78
CA LYS A 20 1.77 42.45 2.57
C LYS A 20 1.05 42.77 1.26
N PRO A 21 0.86 41.81 0.33
CA PRO A 21 0.07 42.04 -0.87
C PRO A 21 -1.28 42.63 -0.45
N LYS A 22 -1.74 43.67 -1.15
CA LYS A 22 -3.10 44.20 -0.96
C LYS A 22 -4.06 43.06 -1.32
N LEU A 23 -4.53 42.34 -0.30
CA LEU A 23 -5.63 41.38 -0.42
C LEU A 23 -6.83 42.14 -1.00
N SER A 24 -7.48 41.55 -2.00
CA SER A 24 -8.85 41.96 -2.33
C SER A 24 -9.67 41.94 -1.03
N PRO A 25 -10.51 42.93 -0.75
CA PRO A 25 -11.27 42.98 0.50
C PRO A 25 -12.26 41.80 0.66
N ASN A 26 -12.45 41.00 -0.39
CA ASN A 26 -13.35 39.85 -0.41
C ASN A 26 -12.56 38.55 -0.54
N PHE A 27 -12.96 37.55 0.25
CA PHE A 27 -12.53 36.15 0.11
C PHE A 27 -12.97 35.56 -1.25
N ILE A 28 -12.30 34.50 -1.68
CA ILE A 28 -12.62 33.79 -2.93
C ILE A 28 -14.08 33.30 -2.92
N THR A 29 -14.80 33.60 -3.99
CA THR A 29 -16.21 33.22 -4.19
C THR A 29 -16.34 31.81 -4.76
N ALA A 30 -17.53 31.21 -4.64
CA ALA A 30 -17.81 29.91 -5.27
C ALA A 30 -17.62 29.93 -6.80
N ALA A 31 -17.95 31.05 -7.47
CA ALA A 31 -17.76 31.22 -8.91
C ALA A 31 -16.27 31.26 -9.29
N GLU A 32 -15.43 31.94 -8.49
CA GLU A 32 -13.99 31.93 -8.69
C GLU A 32 -13.38 30.55 -8.43
N ILE A 33 -13.81 29.83 -7.38
CA ILE A 33 -13.39 28.43 -7.17
C ILE A 33 -13.75 27.59 -8.39
N ALA A 34 -14.98 27.69 -8.90
CA ALA A 34 -15.40 26.94 -10.09
C ALA A 34 -14.54 27.29 -11.33
N ALA A 35 -14.15 28.56 -11.50
CA ALA A 35 -13.26 28.97 -12.58
C ALA A 35 -11.83 28.39 -12.43
N GLU A 36 -11.30 28.32 -11.21
CA GLU A 36 -9.97 27.76 -10.94
C GLU A 36 -9.89 26.26 -11.25
N PHE A 37 -11.01 25.55 -11.16
CA PHE A 37 -11.10 24.10 -11.41
C PHE A 37 -11.92 23.74 -12.66
N SER A 38 -12.16 24.69 -13.57
CA SER A 38 -12.97 24.47 -14.78
C SER A 38 -12.36 23.49 -15.79
N HIS A 39 -11.12 23.07 -15.56
CA HIS A 39 -10.41 22.05 -16.34
C HIS A 39 -10.78 20.62 -15.91
N HIS A 40 -11.59 20.44 -14.85
CA HIS A 40 -12.17 19.15 -14.49
C HIS A 40 -13.26 18.76 -15.48
N ASP A 41 -13.42 17.45 -15.73
CA ASP A 41 -14.56 16.95 -16.50
C ASP A 41 -15.85 17.17 -15.68
N PRO A 42 -16.83 17.97 -16.18
CA PRO A 42 -18.05 18.26 -15.42
C PRO A 42 -18.98 17.05 -15.27
N ASN A 43 -18.77 15.98 -16.04
CA ASN A 43 -19.58 14.77 -15.97
C ASN A 43 -19.04 13.74 -14.97
N VAL A 44 -17.85 13.96 -14.41
CA VAL A 44 -17.21 13.01 -13.49
C VAL A 44 -17.28 13.53 -12.06
N ALA A 45 -17.92 12.76 -11.17
CA ALA A 45 -17.90 12.98 -9.73
C ALA A 45 -16.53 12.57 -9.17
N ARG A 46 -15.58 13.51 -9.19
CA ARG A 46 -14.21 13.31 -8.70
C ARG A 46 -14.12 13.49 -7.18
N ILE A 47 -14.48 12.44 -6.44
CA ILE A 47 -14.47 12.42 -4.97
C ILE A 47 -13.23 11.72 -4.38
N ASN A 48 -12.10 11.79 -5.09
CA ASN A 48 -10.83 11.15 -4.73
C ASN A 48 -9.61 12.12 -4.75
N ASN A 49 -9.77 13.32 -4.18
CA ASN A 49 -8.65 14.28 -4.05
C ASN A 49 -7.41 13.65 -3.37
N GLY A 50 -7.61 12.71 -2.41
CA GLY A 50 -6.52 12.09 -1.67
C GLY A 50 -5.50 11.33 -2.52
N SER A 51 -5.86 10.81 -3.69
CA SER A 51 -4.90 10.07 -4.53
C SER A 51 -3.92 10.98 -5.26
N PHE A 52 -4.41 11.98 -5.99
CA PHE A 52 -3.60 12.76 -6.93
C PHE A 52 -3.66 14.27 -6.72
N GLY A 53 -4.57 14.76 -5.88
CA GLY A 53 -4.83 16.19 -5.68
C GLY A 53 -5.42 16.88 -6.91
N SER A 54 -5.37 18.21 -6.91
CA SER A 54 -5.65 19.04 -8.08
C SER A 54 -5.00 20.42 -7.94
N CYS A 55 -4.52 20.96 -9.06
CA CYS A 55 -3.85 22.26 -9.12
C CYS A 55 -4.80 23.30 -9.74
N PRO A 56 -5.11 24.41 -9.04
CA PRO A 56 -5.86 25.54 -9.59
C PRO A 56 -5.27 26.07 -10.91
N ALA A 57 -6.13 26.53 -11.83
CA ALA A 57 -5.74 27.08 -13.12
C ALA A 57 -4.72 28.23 -12.99
N SER A 58 -4.91 29.14 -12.03
CA SER A 58 -3.96 30.21 -11.77
C SER A 58 -2.56 29.73 -11.36
N LEU A 59 -2.47 28.58 -10.68
CA LEU A 59 -1.21 27.95 -10.28
C LEU A 59 -0.57 27.16 -11.42
N ILE A 60 -1.37 26.55 -12.30
CA ILE A 60 -0.89 25.98 -13.57
C ILE A 60 -0.22 27.07 -14.43
N GLU A 61 -0.84 28.26 -14.53
CA GLU A 61 -0.24 29.40 -15.24
C GLU A 61 1.03 29.92 -14.54
N ALA A 62 1.08 29.90 -13.21
CA ALA A 62 2.29 30.23 -12.46
C ALA A 62 3.43 29.24 -12.75
N GLN A 63 3.13 27.94 -12.83
CA GLN A 63 4.08 26.90 -13.19
C GLN A 63 4.62 27.12 -14.61
N ARG A 64 3.72 27.36 -15.58
CA ARG A 64 4.09 27.60 -16.98
C ARG A 64 5.06 28.78 -17.13
N ARG A 65 4.88 29.86 -16.36
CA ARG A 65 5.82 30.99 -16.35
C ARG A 65 7.23 30.59 -15.92
N TRP A 66 7.37 29.70 -14.95
CA TRP A 66 8.67 29.17 -14.54
C TRP A 66 9.30 28.27 -15.60
N GLN A 67 8.50 27.42 -16.25
CA GLN A 67 8.96 26.58 -17.36
C GLN A 67 9.49 27.44 -18.53
N LEU A 68 8.74 28.47 -18.91
CA LEU A 68 9.15 29.39 -19.97
C LEU A 68 10.41 30.18 -19.62
N LYS A 69 10.57 30.60 -18.35
CA LYS A 69 11.81 31.24 -17.86
C LYS A 69 13.03 30.34 -17.99
N ASN A 70 12.90 29.06 -17.61
CA ASN A 70 13.95 28.08 -17.77
C ASN A 70 14.34 27.92 -19.25
N LEU A 71 13.36 27.74 -20.13
CA LEU A 71 13.61 27.56 -21.57
C LEU A 71 14.16 28.81 -22.27
N ALA A 72 13.82 30.00 -21.79
CA ALA A 72 14.30 31.25 -22.38
C ALA A 72 15.81 31.46 -22.19
N GLN A 73 16.36 31.08 -21.02
CA GLN A 73 17.80 31.19 -20.74
C GLN A 73 18.23 30.23 -19.60
N PRO A 74 18.50 28.94 -19.89
CA PRO A 74 18.75 27.92 -18.87
C PRO A 74 19.88 28.26 -17.89
N ASP A 75 21.05 28.69 -18.39
CA ASP A 75 22.20 29.00 -17.53
C ASP A 75 21.86 30.11 -16.52
N HIS A 76 21.17 31.15 -16.98
CA HIS A 76 20.74 32.22 -16.09
C HIS A 76 19.74 31.72 -15.05
N PHE A 77 18.76 30.92 -15.48
CA PHE A 77 17.75 30.35 -14.59
C PHE A 77 18.39 29.49 -13.49
N TYR A 78 19.25 28.53 -13.85
CA TYR A 78 19.90 27.63 -12.89
C TYR A 78 20.85 28.36 -11.93
N VAL A 79 21.64 29.31 -12.43
CA VAL A 79 22.64 30.03 -11.62
C VAL A 79 21.99 31.10 -10.73
N ASN A 80 20.99 31.83 -11.23
CA ASN A 80 20.52 33.06 -10.59
C ASN A 80 19.10 32.97 -9.99
N GLU A 81 18.23 32.12 -10.53
CA GLU A 81 16.81 32.05 -10.13
C GLU A 81 16.49 30.80 -9.31
N LEU A 82 16.89 29.62 -9.78
CA LEU A 82 16.47 28.32 -9.23
C LEU A 82 16.80 28.18 -7.74
N LYS A 83 18.07 28.38 -7.36
CA LYS A 83 18.52 28.25 -5.96
C LYS A 83 17.76 29.19 -5.01
N LYS A 84 17.54 30.44 -5.44
CA LYS A 84 16.80 31.45 -4.66
C LYS A 84 15.32 31.09 -4.54
N GLY A 85 14.72 30.61 -5.62
CA GLY A 85 13.33 30.19 -5.66
C GLY A 85 13.06 28.98 -4.79
N ILE A 86 13.89 27.94 -4.87
CA ILE A 86 13.80 26.75 -4.00
C ILE A 86 14.00 27.15 -2.53
N HIS A 87 14.99 27.99 -2.22
CA HIS A 87 15.19 28.48 -0.86
C HIS A 87 13.97 29.24 -0.31
N ARG A 88 13.32 30.07 -1.15
CA ARG A 88 12.09 30.76 -0.78
C ARG A 88 10.95 29.79 -0.49
N SER A 89 10.76 28.77 -1.32
CA SER A 89 9.76 27.72 -1.10
C SER A 89 10.01 26.93 0.19
N ARG A 90 11.27 26.53 0.44
CA ARG A 90 11.69 25.86 1.68
C ARG A 90 11.43 26.73 2.92
N THR A 91 11.72 28.02 2.83
CA THR A 91 11.48 28.97 3.94
C THR A 91 10.00 29.07 4.28
N ILE A 92 9.13 29.15 3.26
CA ILE A 92 7.67 29.15 3.47
C ILE A 92 7.23 27.85 4.16
N ILE A 93 7.70 26.70 3.69
CA ILE A 93 7.33 25.40 4.28
C ILE A 93 7.84 25.30 5.72
N LYS A 94 9.07 25.75 6.00
CA LYS A 94 9.63 25.82 7.36
C LYS A 94 8.68 26.56 8.31
N GLU A 95 8.14 27.71 7.89
CA GLU A 95 7.19 28.45 8.73
C GLU A 95 5.84 27.72 8.87
N LEU A 96 5.33 27.14 7.78
CA LEU A 96 4.06 26.42 7.78
C LEU A 96 4.05 25.18 8.69
N ILE A 97 5.18 24.50 8.84
CA ILE A 97 5.31 23.29 9.66
C ILE A 97 5.95 23.56 11.04
N ASN A 98 6.23 24.82 11.35
CA ASN A 98 6.92 25.23 12.57
C ASN A 98 8.27 24.48 12.80
N ALA A 99 9.07 24.30 11.75
CA ALA A 99 10.44 23.78 11.88
C ALA A 99 11.38 24.87 12.45
N ASP A 100 12.52 24.48 13.03
CA ASP A 100 13.44 25.44 13.64
C ASP A 100 14.31 26.13 12.59
N HIS A 101 14.75 25.38 11.56
CA HIS A 101 15.67 25.90 10.54
C HIS A 101 15.27 25.47 9.13
N VAL A 102 15.55 26.33 8.14
CA VAL A 102 15.21 26.05 6.72
C VAL A 102 15.94 24.81 6.15
N ASP A 103 17.11 24.48 6.69
CA ASP A 103 17.88 23.27 6.33
C ASP A 103 17.28 21.98 6.86
N GLU A 104 16.32 22.05 7.78
CA GLU A 104 15.54 20.88 8.15
C GLU A 104 14.51 20.54 7.07
N VAL A 105 14.31 21.38 6.06
CA VAL A 105 13.29 21.18 5.02
C VAL A 105 13.94 20.96 3.67
N SER A 106 13.81 19.76 3.12
CA SER A 106 14.20 19.39 1.76
C SER A 106 12.99 19.33 0.85
N LEU A 107 13.09 19.82 -0.39
CA LEU A 107 12.06 19.61 -1.41
C LEU A 107 12.43 18.39 -2.25
N VAL A 108 11.51 17.44 -2.36
CA VAL A 108 11.68 16.18 -3.10
C VAL A 108 10.46 15.94 -3.99
N ASP A 109 10.50 14.92 -4.83
CA ASP A 109 9.47 14.70 -5.85
C ASP A 109 8.13 14.25 -5.28
N ASN A 110 8.18 13.40 -4.27
CA ASN A 110 7.02 12.78 -3.65
C ASN A 110 7.43 12.10 -2.34
N ALA A 111 6.42 11.70 -1.55
CA ALA A 111 6.62 10.95 -0.31
C ALA A 111 7.41 9.65 -0.49
N THR A 112 7.30 8.97 -1.65
CA THR A 112 8.08 7.75 -1.94
C THR A 112 9.58 8.04 -2.04
N THR A 113 9.98 9.13 -2.69
CA THR A 113 11.39 9.59 -2.71
C THR A 113 11.88 9.90 -1.30
N ALA A 114 11.06 10.56 -0.48
CA ALA A 114 11.40 10.85 0.92
C ALA A 114 11.60 9.57 1.74
N ALA A 115 10.70 8.59 1.60
CA ALA A 115 10.82 7.30 2.26
C ALA A 115 12.10 6.57 1.82
N ALA A 116 12.43 6.58 0.53
CA ALA A 116 13.66 5.96 0.03
C ALA A 116 14.92 6.59 0.66
N ILE A 117 14.98 7.91 0.80
CA ILE A 117 16.10 8.61 1.48
C ILE A 117 16.28 8.09 2.91
N VAL A 118 15.21 8.07 3.71
CA VAL A 118 15.26 7.64 5.12
C VAL A 118 15.58 6.15 5.26
N LEU A 119 14.96 5.30 4.43
CA LEU A 119 15.12 3.85 4.50
C LEU A 119 16.48 3.39 3.97
N GLN A 120 17.06 4.09 2.99
CA GLN A 120 18.43 3.82 2.54
C GLN A 120 19.44 4.14 3.65
N GLN A 121 19.28 5.28 4.35
CA GLN A 121 20.12 5.58 5.51
C GLN A 121 19.99 4.50 6.60
N THR A 122 18.76 4.06 6.85
CA THR A 122 18.50 2.99 7.83
C THR A 122 19.23 1.71 7.45
N ALA A 123 19.20 1.34 6.16
CA ALA A 123 19.93 0.18 5.62
C ALA A 123 21.45 0.32 5.72
N TRP A 124 22.01 1.52 5.57
CA TRP A 124 23.44 1.77 5.83
C TRP A 124 23.78 1.58 7.31
N GLY A 125 22.89 1.97 8.23
CA GLY A 125 23.05 1.67 9.65
C GLY A 125 23.27 0.17 9.94
N PHE A 126 22.54 -0.71 9.27
CA PHE A 126 22.76 -2.16 9.34
C PHE A 126 24.03 -2.60 8.61
N SER A 127 24.27 -2.08 7.40
CA SER A 127 25.41 -2.48 6.56
C SER A 127 26.76 -2.11 7.17
N GLU A 128 26.82 -0.97 7.87
CA GLU A 128 28.02 -0.46 8.55
C GLU A 128 28.15 -0.99 9.98
N SER A 129 27.31 -1.94 10.39
CA SER A 129 27.29 -2.53 11.74
C SER A 129 27.05 -1.51 12.87
N LYS A 130 26.44 -0.36 12.57
CA LYS A 130 25.92 0.58 13.59
C LYS A 130 24.66 0.03 14.25
N PHE A 131 23.87 -0.73 13.49
CA PHE A 131 22.74 -1.53 13.97
C PHE A 131 23.11 -3.01 13.96
N GLY A 132 22.60 -3.76 14.94
CA GLY A 132 22.80 -5.21 15.02
C GLY A 132 21.93 -5.92 13.99
N LYS A 133 22.43 -7.03 13.43
CA LYS A 133 21.59 -7.90 12.60
C LYS A 133 20.40 -8.40 13.42
N GLY A 134 19.21 -8.36 12.82
CA GLY A 134 17.96 -8.71 13.50
C GLY A 134 17.37 -7.61 14.37
N ASP A 135 18.03 -6.45 14.54
CA ASP A 135 17.37 -5.29 15.14
C ASP A 135 16.13 -4.88 14.34
N ALA A 136 15.14 -4.32 15.04
CA ALA A 136 13.79 -4.20 14.52
C ALA A 136 13.50 -2.86 13.84
N VAL A 137 12.68 -2.90 12.80
CA VAL A 137 11.97 -1.75 12.24
C VAL A 137 10.48 -2.02 12.36
N VAL A 138 9.74 -1.09 12.96
CA VAL A 138 8.30 -1.21 13.19
C VAL A 138 7.57 -0.31 12.20
N MET A 139 6.55 -0.83 11.52
CA MET A 139 5.69 -0.07 10.62
C MET A 139 4.23 -0.42 10.84
N LEU A 140 3.31 0.51 10.55
CA LEU A 140 1.89 0.20 10.59
C LEU A 140 1.51 -0.81 9.50
N HIS A 141 0.56 -1.71 9.78
CA HIS A 141 0.05 -2.65 8.78
C HIS A 141 -0.55 -1.94 7.56
N TYR A 142 -1.09 -0.72 7.73
CA TYR A 142 -1.62 0.10 6.64
C TYR A 142 -0.62 1.09 6.06
N ALA A 143 0.68 0.95 6.38
CA ALA A 143 1.73 1.70 5.70
C ALA A 143 1.59 1.55 4.19
N TYR A 144 1.77 2.66 3.47
CA TYR A 144 1.54 2.68 2.03
C TYR A 144 2.39 1.62 1.31
N GLY A 145 1.81 0.95 0.30
CA GLY A 145 2.45 -0.20 -0.34
C GLY A 145 3.86 0.10 -0.90
N ALA A 146 4.11 1.32 -1.39
CA ALA A 146 5.45 1.71 -1.84
C ALA A 146 6.46 1.83 -0.68
N VAL A 147 6.01 2.26 0.51
CA VAL A 147 6.84 2.32 1.72
C VAL A 147 7.14 0.90 2.21
N LYS A 148 6.15 0.01 2.25
CA LYS A 148 6.39 -1.42 2.56
C LYS A 148 7.42 -2.06 1.64
N LYS A 149 7.27 -1.87 0.32
CA LYS A 149 8.23 -2.35 -0.68
C LYS A 149 9.62 -1.73 -0.50
N SER A 150 9.70 -0.47 -0.11
CA SER A 150 10.98 0.19 0.18
C SER A 150 11.64 -0.39 1.44
N ILE A 151 10.88 -0.67 2.49
CA ILE A 151 11.38 -1.33 3.70
C ILE A 151 11.91 -2.72 3.35
N GLU A 152 11.18 -3.49 2.56
CA GLU A 152 11.64 -4.79 2.07
C GLU A 152 12.94 -4.67 1.25
N ALA A 153 12.98 -3.72 0.30
CA ALA A 153 14.11 -3.53 -0.60
C ALA A 153 15.39 -3.02 0.08
N TYR A 154 15.27 -2.23 1.15
CA TYR A 154 16.41 -1.61 1.84
C TYR A 154 16.70 -2.25 3.19
N VAL A 155 15.71 -2.32 4.08
CA VAL A 155 15.91 -2.74 5.48
C VAL A 155 15.99 -4.25 5.62
N THR A 156 15.02 -4.99 5.08
CA THR A 156 15.02 -6.47 5.17
C THR A 156 16.28 -7.05 4.53
N ARG A 157 16.65 -6.53 3.35
CA ARG A 157 17.88 -6.95 2.64
C ARG A 157 19.17 -6.64 3.40
N ALA A 158 19.19 -5.60 4.22
CA ALA A 158 20.34 -5.26 5.07
C ALA A 158 20.38 -6.08 6.39
N GLY A 159 19.37 -6.93 6.64
CA GLY A 159 19.30 -7.80 7.82
C GLY A 159 18.47 -7.23 8.98
N GLY A 160 17.65 -6.20 8.74
CA GLY A 160 16.68 -5.70 9.72
C GLY A 160 15.46 -6.63 9.84
N TYR A 161 14.91 -6.74 11.05
CA TYR A 161 13.69 -7.49 11.32
C TYR A 161 12.47 -6.58 11.27
N VAL A 162 11.57 -6.79 10.30
CA VAL A 162 10.41 -5.91 10.11
C VAL A 162 9.22 -6.42 10.93
N ILE A 163 8.58 -5.52 11.66
CA ILE A 163 7.37 -5.77 12.44
C ILE A 163 6.26 -4.91 11.89
N GLU A 164 5.19 -5.56 11.45
CA GLU A 164 3.94 -4.88 11.13
C GLU A 164 3.07 -4.78 12.37
N VAL A 165 2.66 -3.56 12.71
CA VAL A 165 1.68 -3.29 13.77
C VAL A 165 0.29 -3.60 13.20
N PRO A 166 -0.42 -4.62 13.71
CA PRO A 166 -1.78 -4.88 13.29
C PRO A 166 -2.64 -3.66 13.59
N LEU A 167 -3.43 -3.20 12.62
CA LEU A 167 -4.40 -2.15 12.83
C LEU A 167 -5.79 -2.73 12.59
N PRO A 168 -6.62 -2.87 13.64
CA PRO A 168 -7.98 -3.32 13.44
C PRO A 168 -8.72 -2.29 12.59
N PHE A 169 -9.57 -2.77 11.69
CA PHE A 169 -10.50 -1.93 10.96
C PHE A 169 -11.84 -2.70 10.80
N PRO A 170 -13.00 -2.04 10.91
CA PRO A 170 -13.22 -0.65 11.35
C PRO A 170 -12.76 -0.38 12.79
N LEU A 171 -12.55 0.89 13.13
CA LEU A 171 -12.05 1.37 14.42
C LEU A 171 -13.16 2.03 15.24
N LYS A 172 -13.04 1.96 16.56
CA LYS A 172 -13.91 2.64 17.54
C LYS A 172 -13.21 3.76 18.26
N SER A 173 -11.88 3.73 18.37
CA SER A 173 -11.10 4.76 19.08
C SER A 173 -9.61 4.73 18.74
N ASN A 174 -8.90 5.79 19.10
CA ASN A 174 -7.43 5.85 19.06
C ASN A 174 -6.76 4.81 19.97
N ASP A 175 -7.42 4.38 21.05
CA ASP A 175 -6.84 3.43 22.02
C ASP A 175 -6.56 2.06 21.40
N GLU A 176 -7.34 1.65 20.39
CA GLU A 176 -7.10 0.40 19.65
C GLU A 176 -5.77 0.46 18.89
N ILE A 177 -5.46 1.59 18.25
CA ILE A 177 -4.19 1.82 17.55
C ILE A 177 -3.03 1.83 18.56
N ILE A 178 -3.19 2.59 19.65
CA ILE A 178 -2.14 2.76 20.68
C ILE A 178 -1.81 1.42 21.34
N SER A 179 -2.83 0.61 21.65
CA SER A 179 -2.68 -0.72 22.24
C SER A 179 -1.86 -1.65 21.32
N GLU A 180 -2.23 -1.76 20.04
CA GLU A 180 -1.50 -2.62 19.10
C GLU A 180 -0.07 -2.12 18.85
N PHE A 181 0.13 -0.79 18.79
CA PHE A 181 1.46 -0.21 18.65
C PHE A 181 2.38 -0.56 19.82
N LYS A 182 1.89 -0.45 21.07
CA LYS A 182 2.64 -0.84 22.27
C LYS A 182 3.01 -2.34 22.25
N LYS A 183 2.07 -3.21 21.87
CA LYS A 183 2.34 -4.66 21.73
C LYS A 183 3.44 -4.93 20.70
N ALA A 184 3.40 -4.24 19.55
CA ALA A 184 4.41 -4.39 18.51
C ALA A 184 5.80 -3.91 18.98
N LEU A 185 5.89 -2.84 19.76
CA LEU A 185 7.16 -2.40 20.36
C LEU A 185 7.74 -3.44 21.33
N VAL A 186 6.89 -4.07 22.16
CA VAL A 186 7.32 -5.18 23.04
C VAL A 186 7.88 -6.34 22.21
N ILE A 187 7.20 -6.72 21.13
CA ILE A 187 7.68 -7.75 20.19
C ILE A 187 8.99 -7.32 19.55
N GLY A 188 9.14 -6.04 19.19
CA GLY A 188 10.35 -5.48 18.59
C GLY A 188 11.57 -5.50 19.47
N LYS A 189 11.38 -5.47 20.79
CA LYS A 189 12.44 -5.54 21.78
C LYS A 189 12.71 -6.94 22.31
N ALA A 190 11.86 -7.92 22.01
CA ALA A 190 12.03 -9.28 22.49
C ALA A 190 13.37 -9.87 22.00
N ASN A 191 13.97 -10.76 22.80
CA ASN A 191 15.29 -11.36 22.54
C ASN A 191 16.45 -10.36 22.50
N GLY A 192 16.35 -9.24 23.21
CA GLY A 192 17.43 -8.24 23.34
C GLY A 192 17.62 -7.34 22.11
N ARG A 193 16.66 -7.33 21.17
CA ARG A 193 16.67 -6.46 20.00
C ARG A 193 16.43 -5.00 20.39
N ARG A 194 16.95 -4.08 19.58
CA ARG A 194 16.57 -2.66 19.63
C ARG A 194 15.65 -2.32 18.47
N VAL A 195 14.69 -1.43 18.71
CA VAL A 195 13.87 -0.85 17.62
C VAL A 195 14.61 0.37 17.08
N ARG A 196 15.09 0.26 15.83
CA ARG A 196 15.93 1.28 15.19
C ARG A 196 15.13 2.35 14.47
N LEU A 197 13.98 1.97 13.93
CA LEU A 197 13.09 2.88 13.22
C LEU A 197 11.63 2.51 13.48
N ALA A 198 10.80 3.50 13.79
CA ALA A 198 9.36 3.42 13.67
C ALA A 198 8.88 4.23 12.46
N VAL A 199 8.11 3.60 11.57
CA VAL A 199 7.48 4.22 10.41
C VAL A 199 5.99 4.33 10.68
N ILE A 200 5.50 5.56 10.79
CA ILE A 200 4.14 5.88 11.26
C ILE A 200 3.44 6.72 10.19
N ASP A 201 2.29 6.29 9.71
CA ASP A 201 1.44 7.14 8.88
C ASP A 201 0.80 8.24 9.74
N HIS A 202 0.76 9.50 9.29
CA HIS A 202 -0.09 10.51 9.96
C HIS A 202 -1.55 10.35 9.57
N ILE A 203 -1.80 10.01 8.29
CA ILE A 203 -3.10 9.58 7.79
C ILE A 203 -2.85 8.40 6.85
N THR A 204 -3.42 7.24 7.15
CA THR A 204 -3.28 6.05 6.30
C THR A 204 -4.01 6.25 4.97
N SER A 205 -3.54 5.57 3.91
CA SER A 205 -4.19 5.68 2.59
C SER A 205 -5.47 4.85 2.52
N MET A 206 -5.39 3.53 2.73
CA MET A 206 -6.52 2.59 2.63
C MET A 206 -6.37 1.51 3.71
N PRO A 207 -7.33 1.36 4.65
CA PRO A 207 -8.40 2.33 4.94
C PRO A 207 -7.81 3.66 5.41
N CYS A 208 -8.57 4.75 5.29
CA CYS A 208 -8.13 6.08 5.70
C CYS A 208 -8.52 6.37 7.15
N VAL A 209 -7.51 6.64 7.97
CA VAL A 209 -7.62 6.96 9.39
C VAL A 209 -6.56 7.98 9.77
N VAL A 210 -6.93 9.02 10.53
CA VAL A 210 -5.97 9.92 11.19
C VAL A 210 -5.37 9.20 12.39
N ILE A 211 -4.06 8.98 12.35
CA ILE A 211 -3.33 8.28 13.40
C ILE A 211 -2.93 9.28 14.50
N PRO A 212 -3.00 8.92 15.80
CA PRO A 212 -2.58 9.78 16.91
C PRO A 212 -1.04 9.91 16.99
N VAL A 213 -0.44 10.53 15.96
CA VAL A 213 1.01 10.55 15.74
C VAL A 213 1.79 11.14 16.91
N GLU A 214 1.27 12.19 17.57
CA GLU A 214 1.92 12.83 18.72
C GLU A 214 2.08 11.85 19.89
N GLU A 215 1.04 11.05 20.17
CA GLU A 215 1.07 10.05 21.23
C GLU A 215 1.96 8.87 20.85
N LEU A 216 1.90 8.40 19.60
CA LEU A 216 2.78 7.30 19.14
C LEU A 216 4.26 7.71 19.13
N VAL A 217 4.57 8.95 18.75
CA VAL A 217 5.94 9.49 18.83
C VAL A 217 6.40 9.55 20.28
N LYS A 218 5.56 10.04 21.19
CA LYS A 218 5.86 10.08 22.63
C LYS A 218 6.15 8.67 23.17
N ILE A 219 5.30 7.69 22.86
CA ILE A 219 5.51 6.28 23.23
C ILE A 219 6.85 5.77 22.67
N CYS A 220 7.16 6.03 21.41
CA CYS A 220 8.45 5.65 20.82
C CYS A 220 9.64 6.23 21.60
N ARG A 221 9.55 7.47 22.11
CA ARG A 221 10.62 8.08 22.92
C ARG A 221 10.72 7.44 24.30
N GLU A 222 9.59 7.19 24.97
CA GLU A 222 9.54 6.48 26.25
C GLU A 222 10.09 5.05 26.12
N GLU A 223 9.92 4.46 24.94
CA GLU A 223 10.38 3.12 24.60
C GLU A 223 11.74 3.12 23.86
N ASP A 224 12.55 4.17 23.96
CA ASP A 224 13.92 4.20 23.42
C ASP A 224 14.06 3.76 21.94
N VAL A 225 13.06 4.07 21.11
CA VAL A 225 13.14 3.91 19.65
C VAL A 225 14.13 4.94 19.10
N ASP A 226 15.14 4.48 18.37
CA ASP A 226 16.25 5.35 17.92
C ASP A 226 15.77 6.46 16.97
N GLN A 227 14.95 6.10 15.98
CA GLN A 227 14.46 7.03 14.95
C GLN A 227 12.97 6.87 14.68
N ILE A 228 12.30 7.97 14.37
CA ILE A 228 10.87 8.00 14.05
C ILE A 228 10.65 8.75 12.74
N PHE A 229 10.16 8.02 11.75
CA PHE A 229 9.74 8.56 10.47
C PHE A 229 8.23 8.59 10.37
N VAL A 230 7.67 9.77 10.13
CA VAL A 230 6.25 9.94 9.86
C VAL A 230 6.03 10.07 8.36
N ASP A 231 5.38 9.07 7.75
CA ASP A 231 4.81 9.21 6.41
C ASP A 231 3.49 9.97 6.52
N ALA A 232 3.52 11.24 6.14
CA ALA A 232 2.33 12.06 6.10
C ALA A 232 2.06 12.53 4.68
N ALA A 233 2.12 11.64 3.69
CA ALA A 233 1.73 11.95 2.31
C ALA A 233 0.41 12.74 2.21
N HIS A 234 -0.53 12.49 3.13
CA HIS A 234 -1.84 13.17 3.24
C HIS A 234 -1.91 14.26 4.33
N GLY A 235 -0.79 14.67 4.96
CA GLY A 235 -0.80 15.53 6.15
C GLY A 235 -0.96 17.03 5.87
N ILE A 236 -0.02 17.66 5.14
CA ILE A 236 -0.05 19.12 4.94
C ILE A 236 -1.29 19.55 4.17
N GLY A 237 -2.01 20.55 4.69
CA GLY A 237 -3.29 21.00 4.14
C GLY A 237 -4.51 20.15 4.53
N CYS A 238 -4.30 19.08 5.31
CA CYS A 238 -5.34 18.16 5.74
C CYS A 238 -5.45 18.08 7.28
N THR A 239 -4.30 18.00 7.97
CA THR A 239 -4.20 17.96 9.44
C THR A 239 -3.32 19.09 9.97
N ALA A 240 -3.31 19.27 11.30
CA ALA A 240 -2.34 20.15 11.95
C ALA A 240 -0.93 19.56 11.82
N VAL A 241 0.04 20.38 11.40
CA VAL A 241 1.42 19.96 11.21
C VAL A 241 2.32 20.92 11.95
N ASP A 242 2.93 20.44 13.04
CA ASP A 242 3.87 21.20 13.87
C ASP A 242 5.02 20.28 14.26
N MET A 243 6.22 20.52 13.72
CA MET A 243 7.37 19.63 13.92
C MET A 243 7.90 19.62 15.35
N LYS A 244 7.69 20.72 16.10
CA LYS A 244 8.09 20.82 17.50
C LYS A 244 7.14 20.02 18.37
N ARG A 245 5.84 20.12 18.11
CA ARG A 245 4.80 19.38 18.84
C ARG A 245 4.82 17.89 18.51
N ILE A 246 4.92 17.54 17.23
CA ILE A 246 4.91 16.14 16.76
C ILE A 246 6.13 15.37 17.27
N GLY A 247 7.31 15.99 17.35
CA GLY A 247 8.45 15.32 17.99
C GLY A 247 9.20 14.30 17.12
N ALA A 248 8.81 14.11 15.86
CA ALA A 248 9.42 13.15 14.94
C ALA A 248 10.82 13.56 14.46
N ASP A 249 11.63 12.58 14.05
CA ASP A 249 12.96 12.80 13.47
C ASP A 249 12.85 13.15 11.99
N TYR A 250 11.95 12.45 11.29
CA TYR A 250 11.66 12.68 9.89
C TYR A 250 10.15 12.79 9.67
N TYR A 251 9.73 13.68 8.77
CA TYR A 251 8.33 13.84 8.41
C TYR A 251 8.23 14.21 6.93
N THR A 252 7.45 13.47 6.14
CA THR A 252 7.25 13.80 4.73
C THR A 252 5.79 14.08 4.42
N SER A 253 5.52 15.02 3.52
CA SER A 253 4.16 15.25 3.02
C SER A 253 4.16 15.72 1.59
N ASN A 254 3.22 15.20 0.80
CA ASN A 254 3.02 15.63 -0.58
C ASN A 254 2.33 17.00 -0.59
N LEU A 255 2.91 17.94 -1.34
CA LEU A 255 2.33 19.27 -1.52
C LEU A 255 1.30 19.28 -2.66
N HIS A 256 1.36 18.30 -3.56
CA HIS A 256 0.45 18.18 -4.70
C HIS A 256 -0.93 17.61 -4.38
N LYS A 257 -1.15 17.04 -3.17
CA LYS A 257 -2.42 16.43 -2.78
C LYS A 257 -3.42 17.45 -2.19
N TRP A 258 -3.08 17.98 -1.02
CA TRP A 258 -3.98 18.83 -0.22
C TRP A 258 -3.52 20.29 -0.13
N PHE A 259 -2.34 20.57 -0.69
CA PHE A 259 -1.73 21.90 -0.68
C PHE A 259 -1.65 22.50 -2.09
N PHE A 260 -2.50 22.04 -3.01
CA PHE A 260 -2.75 22.63 -4.34
C PHE A 260 -1.53 22.81 -5.27
N CYS A 261 -0.37 22.26 -4.93
CA CYS A 261 0.78 22.34 -5.83
C CYS A 261 0.54 21.46 -7.08
N PRO A 262 1.19 21.77 -8.22
CA PRO A 262 1.31 20.84 -9.32
C PRO A 262 1.94 19.51 -8.87
N PRO A 263 1.77 18.40 -9.61
CA PRO A 263 2.45 17.14 -9.33
C PRO A 263 3.98 17.25 -9.21
N SER A 264 4.61 16.23 -8.65
CA SER A 264 6.07 16.11 -8.49
C SER A 264 6.67 17.08 -7.46
N ILE A 265 5.98 17.26 -6.34
CA ILE A 265 6.53 17.94 -5.17
C ILE A 265 5.99 17.38 -3.84
N ALA A 266 6.92 17.18 -2.91
CA ALA A 266 6.75 16.95 -1.48
C ALA A 266 7.84 17.69 -0.71
N PHE A 267 7.67 17.82 0.60
CA PHE A 267 8.79 18.16 1.48
C PHE A 267 9.16 16.96 2.34
N LEU A 268 10.45 16.86 2.66
CA LEU A 268 10.98 15.98 3.70
C LEU A 268 11.59 16.87 4.78
N TYR A 269 10.98 16.85 5.95
CA TYR A 269 11.54 17.41 7.17
C TYR A 269 12.53 16.43 7.80
N CYS A 270 13.69 16.92 8.23
CA CYS A 270 14.70 16.18 8.96
C CYS A 270 15.18 17.03 10.13
N ARG A 271 14.86 16.58 11.34
CA ARG A 271 15.25 17.24 12.58
C ARG A 271 16.77 17.37 12.65
N LYS A 272 17.28 18.57 12.91
CA LYS A 272 18.69 18.77 13.26
C LYS A 272 18.90 18.37 14.73
N SER A 273 19.52 17.21 14.92
CA SER A 273 19.84 16.69 16.25
C SER A 273 21.11 15.84 16.20
N PRO A 274 21.96 15.83 17.23
CA PRO A 274 23.12 14.93 17.31
C PRO A 274 22.76 13.44 17.23
N LYS A 275 21.50 13.08 17.52
CA LYS A 275 20.99 11.70 17.42
C LYS A 275 20.50 11.34 16.01
N CYS A 276 20.23 12.33 15.16
CA CYS A 276 19.79 12.11 13.80
C CYS A 276 21.02 12.04 12.89
N PRO A 277 21.25 10.94 12.16
CA PRO A 277 22.33 10.88 11.20
C PRO A 277 22.10 11.90 10.08
N GLU A 278 23.20 12.34 9.48
CA GLU A 278 23.13 13.09 8.23
C GLU A 278 22.55 12.20 7.12
N LEU A 279 21.52 12.70 6.45
CA LEU A 279 20.88 12.04 5.32
C LEU A 279 21.48 12.59 4.02
N HIS A 280 21.56 11.72 3.01
CA HIS A 280 21.97 12.10 1.65
C HIS A 280 20.91 11.69 0.63
N HIS A 281 20.80 12.47 -0.44
CA HIS A 281 19.88 12.16 -1.53
C HIS A 281 20.43 10.97 -2.36
N PRO A 282 19.62 9.93 -2.66
CA PRO A 282 20.09 8.73 -3.39
C PRO A 282 20.54 9.03 -4.81
N VAL A 283 19.95 10.05 -5.43
CA VAL A 283 20.40 10.60 -6.71
C VAL A 283 21.52 11.59 -6.43
N VAL A 284 22.76 11.13 -6.56
CA VAL A 284 23.97 11.93 -6.35
C VAL A 284 24.16 12.89 -7.53
N SER A 285 24.39 14.17 -7.23
CA SER A 285 24.67 15.21 -8.21
C SER A 285 25.75 16.17 -7.69
N HIS A 286 25.93 17.32 -8.35
CA HIS A 286 27.00 18.30 -8.07
C HIS A 286 26.99 18.86 -6.64
N GLU A 287 25.86 18.79 -5.94
CA GLU A 287 25.70 19.36 -4.59
C GLU A 287 25.86 18.33 -3.45
N TYR A 288 26.31 17.11 -3.76
CA TYR A 288 26.56 16.06 -2.75
C TYR A 288 27.54 16.53 -1.67
N GLY A 289 27.19 16.28 -0.39
CA GLY A 289 27.98 16.68 0.77
C GLY A 289 27.68 18.08 1.29
N ASN A 290 26.78 18.84 0.64
CA ASN A 290 26.36 20.17 1.11
C ASN A 290 25.08 20.11 1.98
N GLY A 291 24.72 18.91 2.45
CA GLY A 291 23.52 18.63 3.24
C GLY A 291 22.27 18.35 2.39
N LEU A 292 21.41 17.45 2.88
CA LEU A 292 20.25 16.91 2.15
C LEU A 292 19.40 17.98 1.45
N ALA A 293 19.18 19.11 2.11
CA ALA A 293 18.29 20.15 1.60
C ALA A 293 18.87 20.93 0.41
N ILE A 294 20.19 20.92 0.25
CA ILE A 294 20.90 21.46 -0.92
C ILE A 294 21.04 20.38 -1.98
N GLU A 295 21.36 19.15 -1.58
CA GLU A 295 21.42 17.99 -2.48
C GLU A 295 20.10 17.77 -3.24
N SER A 296 18.97 17.83 -2.52
CA SER A 296 17.64 17.63 -3.11
C SER A 296 17.22 18.77 -4.05
N ALA A 297 17.87 19.93 -3.96
CA ALA A 297 17.61 21.08 -4.84
C ALA A 297 18.27 20.95 -6.23
N SER A 298 19.14 19.95 -6.42
CA SER A 298 19.81 19.68 -7.69
C SER A 298 20.06 18.18 -7.85
N VAL A 299 19.11 17.48 -8.46
CA VAL A 299 19.15 16.01 -8.67
C VAL A 299 19.22 15.66 -10.17
N GLY A 300 19.89 16.52 -10.94
CA GLY A 300 19.98 16.45 -12.40
C GLY A 300 19.08 17.48 -13.11
N ASN A 301 19.21 17.58 -14.44
CA ASN A 301 18.40 18.49 -15.25
C ASN A 301 16.98 17.95 -15.42
N ARG A 302 15.98 18.74 -15.01
CA ARG A 302 14.54 18.36 -15.00
C ARG A 302 13.66 19.61 -14.86
N ASP A 303 12.35 19.41 -14.87
CA ASP A 303 11.42 20.48 -14.50
C ASP A 303 11.36 20.68 -12.98
N TYR A 304 11.88 21.81 -12.52
CA TYR A 304 11.83 22.26 -11.11
C TYR A 304 10.66 23.23 -10.84
N SER A 305 9.86 23.59 -11.86
CA SER A 305 8.77 24.55 -11.70
C SER A 305 7.75 24.20 -10.61
N PRO A 306 7.40 22.92 -10.31
CA PRO A 306 6.52 22.60 -9.18
C PRO A 306 7.09 23.09 -7.84
N GLN A 307 8.41 23.02 -7.65
CA GLN A 307 9.09 23.47 -6.43
C GLN A 307 9.11 24.99 -6.30
N LEU A 308 8.96 25.73 -7.40
CA LEU A 308 9.05 27.19 -7.45
C LEU A 308 7.69 27.90 -7.28
N VAL A 309 6.57 27.17 -7.37
CA VAL A 309 5.22 27.75 -7.27
C VAL A 309 4.68 27.83 -5.83
N VAL A 310 5.36 27.26 -4.84
CA VAL A 310 4.93 27.28 -3.42
C VAL A 310 4.54 28.69 -2.91
N PRO A 311 5.26 29.78 -3.26
CA PRO A 311 4.80 31.13 -2.89
C PRO A 311 3.43 31.50 -3.47
N SER A 312 3.18 31.15 -4.74
CA SER A 312 1.90 31.42 -5.43
C SER A 312 0.77 30.57 -4.86
N VAL A 313 1.08 29.33 -4.47
CA VAL A 313 0.16 28.43 -3.76
C VAL A 313 -0.29 29.05 -2.44
N LEU A 314 0.64 29.59 -1.65
CA LEU A 314 0.31 30.26 -0.39
C LEU A 314 -0.58 31.49 -0.61
N GLU A 315 -0.32 32.27 -1.67
CA GLU A 315 -1.18 33.39 -2.06
C GLU A 315 -2.60 32.93 -2.43
N PHE A 316 -2.73 31.82 -3.17
CA PHE A 316 -4.02 31.22 -3.50
C PHE A 316 -4.79 30.78 -2.24
N ILE A 317 -4.13 30.04 -1.34
CA ILE A 317 -4.70 29.56 -0.08
C ILE A 317 -5.17 30.73 0.80
N ASN A 318 -4.42 31.83 0.84
CA ASN A 318 -4.77 33.02 1.63
C ASN A 318 -5.99 33.79 1.10
N ARG A 319 -6.55 33.42 -0.07
CA ARG A 319 -7.83 33.96 -0.55
C ARG A 319 -9.03 33.35 0.16
N PHE A 320 -8.86 32.22 0.85
CA PHE A 320 -9.92 31.57 1.61
C PHE A 320 -10.03 32.17 3.01
N GLU A 321 -11.25 32.26 3.53
CA GLU A 321 -11.48 32.61 4.93
C GLU A 321 -10.75 31.63 5.85
N GLY A 322 -9.98 32.14 6.81
CA GLY A 322 -9.15 31.31 7.69
C GLY A 322 -7.93 30.66 7.01
N GLY A 323 -7.66 30.96 5.74
CA GLY A 323 -6.55 30.38 4.97
C GLY A 323 -6.59 28.86 4.98
N ILE A 324 -5.43 28.23 5.21
CA ILE A 324 -5.30 26.78 5.20
C ILE A 324 -6.12 26.10 6.31
N GLU A 325 -6.25 26.72 7.48
CA GLU A 325 -7.04 26.18 8.59
C GLU A 325 -8.54 26.22 8.29
N GLY A 326 -9.00 27.28 7.63
CA GLY A 326 -10.38 27.37 7.14
C GLY A 326 -10.71 26.31 6.09
N ILE A 327 -9.76 26.01 5.18
CA ILE A 327 -9.92 24.93 4.20
C ILE A 327 -9.98 23.56 4.90
N LYS A 328 -9.08 23.26 5.84
CA LYS A 328 -9.10 22.01 6.61
C LYS A 328 -10.43 21.81 7.31
N LYS A 329 -10.90 22.83 8.03
CA LYS A 329 -12.17 22.81 8.76
C LYS A 329 -13.34 22.55 7.82
N ARG A 330 -13.48 23.35 6.75
CA ARG A 330 -14.53 23.18 5.74
C ARG A 330 -14.52 21.76 5.18
N ASN A 331 -13.35 21.27 4.78
CA ASN A 331 -13.26 19.97 4.14
C ASN A 331 -13.61 18.83 5.10
N HIS A 332 -13.20 18.92 6.36
CA HIS A 332 -13.56 17.96 7.40
C HIS A 332 -15.06 17.95 7.67
N GLU A 333 -15.66 19.11 7.93
CA GLU A 333 -17.10 19.23 8.22
C GLU A 333 -17.94 18.66 7.07
N THR A 334 -17.63 19.05 5.82
CA THR A 334 -18.39 18.55 4.66
C THR A 334 -18.15 17.06 4.41
N VAL A 335 -16.92 16.55 4.53
CA VAL A 335 -16.68 15.12 4.27
C VAL A 335 -17.39 14.24 5.30
N VAL A 336 -17.47 14.68 6.56
CA VAL A 336 -18.22 13.99 7.62
C VAL A 336 -19.71 14.01 7.32
N GLU A 337 -20.26 15.18 6.94
CA GLU A 337 -21.67 15.31 6.55
C GLU A 337 -22.03 14.36 5.39
N MET A 338 -21.22 14.38 4.32
CA MET A 338 -21.44 13.51 3.15
C MET A 338 -21.25 12.03 3.49
N GLY A 339 -20.24 11.69 4.30
CA GLY A 339 -20.02 10.33 4.77
C GLY A 339 -21.21 9.79 5.56
N GLN A 340 -21.76 10.59 6.47
CA GLN A 340 -22.94 10.20 7.26
C GLN A 340 -24.19 10.07 6.37
N MET A 341 -24.36 10.96 5.39
CA MET A 341 -25.44 10.88 4.41
C MET A 341 -25.39 9.57 3.63
N LEU A 342 -24.20 9.18 3.14
CA LEU A 342 -24.01 7.91 2.42
C LEU A 342 -24.23 6.70 3.32
N ALA A 343 -23.67 6.70 4.54
CA ALA A 343 -23.87 5.62 5.50
C ALA A 343 -25.36 5.40 5.81
N ASN A 344 -26.11 6.50 6.03
CA ASN A 344 -27.55 6.45 6.29
C ASN A 344 -28.33 5.94 5.06
N ALA A 345 -27.99 6.41 3.86
CA ALA A 345 -28.65 6.01 2.63
C ALA A 345 -28.49 4.51 2.34
N TRP A 346 -27.37 3.94 2.75
CA TRP A 346 -27.02 2.53 2.50
C TRP A 346 -27.32 1.60 3.68
N GLY A 347 -27.79 2.15 4.81
CA GLY A 347 -28.01 1.36 6.03
C GLY A 347 -26.72 0.77 6.61
N THR A 348 -25.59 1.46 6.45
CA THR A 348 -24.26 1.03 6.88
C THR A 348 -23.67 1.98 7.93
N HIS A 349 -22.36 1.94 8.14
CA HIS A 349 -21.64 2.74 9.14
C HIS A 349 -20.34 3.33 8.59
N LEU A 350 -19.84 4.36 9.27
CA LEU A 350 -18.51 4.91 9.05
C LEU A 350 -17.44 3.94 9.55
N GLY A 351 -16.29 3.89 8.86
CA GLY A 351 -15.19 2.99 9.22
C GLY A 351 -14.46 3.37 10.52
N CYS A 352 -14.62 4.60 10.99
CA CYS A 352 -14.11 5.08 12.29
C CYS A 352 -14.90 6.33 12.74
N PRO A 353 -14.78 6.76 14.01
CA PRO A 353 -15.36 8.01 14.48
C PRO A 353 -14.90 9.23 13.66
N SER A 354 -15.75 10.25 13.56
CA SER A 354 -15.50 11.44 12.74
C SER A 354 -14.23 12.19 13.14
N GLU A 355 -13.87 12.22 14.42
CA GLU A 355 -12.64 12.86 14.92
C GLU A 355 -11.36 12.16 14.45
N MET A 356 -11.46 10.93 13.96
CA MET A 356 -10.36 10.19 13.33
C MET A 356 -10.33 10.38 11.80
N CYS A 357 -11.11 11.34 11.29
CA CYS A 357 -11.18 11.71 9.88
C CYS A 357 -10.63 13.11 9.65
N ALA A 358 -9.91 13.32 8.54
CA ALA A 358 -9.48 14.65 8.10
C ALA A 358 -10.41 15.12 6.97
N SER A 359 -9.89 15.42 5.78
CA SER A 359 -10.67 15.68 4.56
C SER A 359 -11.06 14.41 3.79
N MET A 360 -10.94 13.25 4.42
CA MET A 360 -11.26 11.94 3.87
C MET A 360 -11.96 11.09 4.94
N ILE A 361 -12.86 10.20 4.51
CA ILE A 361 -13.61 9.32 5.41
C ILE A 361 -13.92 7.99 4.72
N MET A 362 -14.00 6.92 5.52
CA MET A 362 -14.37 5.57 5.07
C MET A 362 -15.85 5.30 5.37
N ILE A 363 -16.60 4.78 4.40
CA ILE A 363 -18.02 4.42 4.56
C ILE A 363 -18.22 2.97 4.12
N GLY A 364 -18.88 2.17 4.95
CA GLY A 364 -19.27 0.81 4.61
C GLY A 364 -20.20 0.76 3.41
N LEU A 365 -19.94 -0.14 2.48
CA LEU A 365 -20.81 -0.40 1.34
C LEU A 365 -21.84 -1.49 1.69
N PRO A 366 -23.04 -1.50 1.08
CA PRO A 366 -24.04 -2.56 1.28
C PRO A 366 -23.45 -3.95 1.08
N ALA A 367 -23.69 -4.86 2.03
CA ALA A 367 -23.15 -6.22 1.98
C ALA A 367 -23.65 -7.03 0.75
N CYS A 368 -24.84 -6.70 0.25
CA CYS A 368 -25.43 -7.32 -0.95
C CYS A 368 -24.68 -7.02 -2.24
N LEU A 369 -23.72 -6.08 -2.24
CA LEU A 369 -22.81 -5.88 -3.37
C LEU A 369 -21.78 -7.02 -3.53
N GLY A 370 -21.72 -7.97 -2.59
CA GLY A 370 -20.96 -9.21 -2.76
C GLY A 370 -19.45 -9.02 -2.86
N ILE A 371 -18.89 -8.03 -2.17
CA ILE A 371 -17.44 -7.76 -2.19
C ILE A 371 -16.73 -8.79 -1.30
N LEU A 372 -16.02 -9.74 -1.91
CA LEU A 372 -15.33 -10.86 -1.24
C LEU A 372 -13.81 -10.84 -1.45
N SER A 373 -13.31 -9.95 -2.30
CA SER A 373 -11.90 -9.85 -2.65
C SER A 373 -11.49 -8.43 -3.07
N GLU A 374 -10.17 -8.20 -3.17
CA GLU A 374 -9.64 -6.96 -3.77
C GLU A 374 -10.06 -6.81 -5.24
N LYS A 375 -10.19 -7.92 -5.96
CA LYS A 375 -10.61 -7.93 -7.38
C LYS A 375 -12.02 -7.33 -7.53
N ASP A 376 -12.95 -7.74 -6.68
CA ASP A 376 -14.33 -7.23 -6.71
C ASP A 376 -14.36 -5.71 -6.45
N THR A 377 -13.47 -5.20 -5.59
CA THR A 377 -13.36 -3.76 -5.37
C THR A 377 -12.84 -3.02 -6.60
N GLU A 378 -11.90 -3.59 -7.36
CA GLU A 378 -11.42 -2.97 -8.60
C GLU A 378 -12.50 -2.99 -9.68
N GLU A 379 -13.21 -4.12 -9.84
CA GLU A 379 -14.33 -4.24 -10.78
C GLU A 379 -15.45 -3.24 -10.46
N LEU A 380 -15.86 -3.11 -9.20
CA LEU A 380 -16.84 -2.11 -8.79
C LEU A 380 -16.35 -0.68 -9.04
N ARG A 381 -15.07 -0.38 -8.80
CA ARG A 381 -14.49 0.94 -9.08
C ARG A 381 -14.49 1.27 -10.57
N ILE A 382 -14.17 0.30 -11.42
CA ILE A 382 -14.22 0.45 -12.87
C ILE A 382 -15.67 0.69 -13.30
N HIS A 383 -16.60 -0.13 -12.81
CA HIS A 383 -18.01 -0.02 -13.14
C HIS A 383 -18.61 1.35 -12.75
N LEU A 384 -18.33 1.82 -11.53
CA LEU A 384 -18.71 3.15 -11.07
C LEU A 384 -18.16 4.27 -11.95
N ARG A 385 -16.91 4.14 -12.40
CA ARG A 385 -16.29 5.13 -13.29
C ARG A 385 -16.93 5.12 -14.68
N GLU A 386 -17.07 3.96 -15.29
CA GLU A 386 -17.49 3.83 -16.69
C GLU A 386 -18.99 4.02 -16.88
N LYS A 387 -19.82 3.49 -15.97
CA LYS A 387 -21.28 3.55 -16.08
C LYS A 387 -21.87 4.80 -15.43
N PHE A 388 -21.31 5.17 -14.29
CA PHE A 388 -21.86 6.25 -13.48
C PHE A 388 -21.01 7.51 -13.51
N GLY A 389 -19.77 7.50 -14.03
CA GLY A 389 -18.89 8.67 -13.96
C GLY A 389 -18.55 9.05 -12.52
N VAL A 390 -18.34 8.06 -11.64
CA VAL A 390 -17.96 8.27 -10.23
C VAL A 390 -16.55 7.73 -9.99
N GLU A 391 -15.65 8.58 -9.50
CA GLU A 391 -14.28 8.18 -9.15
C GLU A 391 -14.10 8.12 -7.63
N VAL A 392 -14.10 6.91 -7.09
CA VAL A 392 -13.96 6.65 -5.65
C VAL A 392 -13.11 5.40 -5.42
N PRO A 393 -12.13 5.42 -4.49
CA PRO A 393 -11.44 4.22 -4.04
C PRO A 393 -12.33 3.35 -3.16
N ILE A 394 -12.14 2.03 -3.27
CA ILE A 394 -12.85 1.03 -2.47
C ILE A 394 -11.80 0.13 -1.83
N TYR A 395 -11.96 -0.10 -0.53
CA TYR A 395 -11.13 -0.94 0.32
C TYR A 395 -11.87 -2.24 0.58
N PHE A 396 -11.18 -3.36 0.35
CA PHE A 396 -11.62 -4.66 0.81
C PHE A 396 -11.08 -4.92 2.21
N ARG A 397 -11.97 -5.16 3.16
CA ARG A 397 -11.67 -5.63 4.51
C ARG A 397 -11.93 -7.13 4.58
N PRO A 398 -10.88 -7.97 4.66
CA PRO A 398 -11.06 -9.40 4.83
C PRO A 398 -11.93 -9.72 6.06
N PRO A 399 -12.85 -10.69 5.97
CA PRO A 399 -13.67 -11.09 7.11
C PRO A 399 -12.78 -11.66 8.21
N LYS A 400 -13.07 -11.32 9.47
CA LYS A 400 -12.40 -11.98 10.60
C LYS A 400 -12.99 -13.38 10.81
N ASN A 401 -12.18 -14.30 11.32
CA ASN A 401 -12.61 -15.66 11.63
C ASN A 401 -13.90 -15.65 12.48
N GLY A 402 -14.98 -16.21 11.94
CA GLY A 402 -16.28 -16.32 12.62
C GLY A 402 -17.22 -15.12 12.45
N GLU A 403 -16.86 -14.09 11.68
CA GLU A 403 -17.79 -13.02 11.30
C GLU A 403 -18.72 -13.48 10.16
N VAL A 404 -20.02 -13.56 10.45
CA VAL A 404 -21.09 -13.83 9.47
C VAL A 404 -21.78 -12.49 9.15
N GLU A 405 -22.12 -12.23 7.88
CA GLU A 405 -22.80 -11.00 7.43
C GLU A 405 -22.05 -9.69 7.72
N SER A 406 -20.72 -9.68 7.53
CA SER A 406 -19.91 -8.48 7.78
C SER A 406 -19.73 -7.60 6.53
N ILE A 407 -19.77 -6.28 6.73
CA ILE A 407 -19.40 -5.31 5.69
C ILE A 407 -17.92 -5.48 5.36
N ASN A 408 -17.65 -5.97 4.16
CA ASN A 408 -16.30 -6.21 3.66
C ASN A 408 -15.83 -5.13 2.67
N GLY A 409 -16.74 -4.35 2.09
CA GLY A 409 -16.38 -3.22 1.23
C GLY A 409 -16.51 -1.89 1.95
N TYR A 410 -15.51 -1.02 1.82
CA TYR A 410 -15.57 0.36 2.31
C TYR A 410 -15.12 1.33 1.22
N CYS A 411 -15.93 2.32 0.87
CA CYS A 411 -15.50 3.39 -0.01
C CYS A 411 -14.77 4.49 0.77
N ARG A 412 -13.80 5.15 0.13
CA ARG A 412 -13.07 6.30 0.70
C ARG A 412 -13.39 7.57 -0.08
N ILE A 413 -14.29 8.39 0.43
CA ILE A 413 -14.52 9.71 -0.19
C ILE A 413 -13.49 10.72 0.31
N SER A 414 -13.15 11.68 -0.54
CA SER A 414 -12.24 12.80 -0.26
C SER A 414 -12.93 14.09 -0.66
N HIS A 415 -13.08 15.04 0.27
CA HIS A 415 -13.68 16.35 0.00
C HIS A 415 -12.62 17.43 -0.14
N GLN A 416 -12.75 18.28 -1.14
CA GLN A 416 -11.91 19.44 -1.38
C GLN A 416 -12.79 20.63 -1.82
N VAL A 417 -12.24 21.84 -1.77
CA VAL A 417 -12.96 23.11 -2.03
C VAL A 417 -13.75 23.17 -3.34
N TYR A 418 -13.42 22.34 -4.33
CA TYR A 418 -14.07 22.28 -5.64
C TYR A 418 -15.17 21.22 -5.75
N ASN A 419 -15.32 20.33 -4.76
CA ASN A 419 -16.34 19.28 -4.79
C ASN A 419 -17.73 19.87 -4.57
N LYS A 420 -18.71 19.26 -5.22
CA LYS A 420 -20.12 19.67 -5.13
C LYS A 420 -20.91 18.60 -4.38
N VAL A 421 -21.99 19.01 -3.72
CA VAL A 421 -22.89 18.07 -3.03
C VAL A 421 -23.47 17.06 -4.03
N ASP A 422 -23.77 17.50 -5.25
CA ASP A 422 -24.30 16.64 -6.33
C ASP A 422 -23.35 15.48 -6.70
N ASP A 423 -22.03 15.63 -6.53
CA ASP A 423 -21.07 14.54 -6.77
C ASP A 423 -21.32 13.37 -5.81
N TYR A 424 -21.69 13.66 -4.56
CA TYR A 424 -21.99 12.66 -3.54
C TYR A 424 -23.39 12.07 -3.71
N TYR A 425 -24.37 12.85 -4.17
CA TYR A 425 -25.69 12.33 -4.53
C TYR A 425 -25.60 11.38 -5.72
N LYS A 426 -24.82 11.75 -6.73
CA LYS A 426 -24.54 10.89 -7.88
C LYS A 426 -23.92 9.56 -7.45
N PHE A 427 -22.98 9.58 -6.50
CA PHE A 427 -22.41 8.35 -5.94
C PHE A 427 -23.43 7.54 -5.12
N ARG A 428 -24.21 8.18 -4.26
CA ARG A 428 -25.30 7.55 -3.50
C ARG A 428 -26.24 6.79 -4.43
N ASP A 429 -26.71 7.48 -5.47
CA ASP A 429 -27.73 6.97 -6.39
C ASP A 429 -27.17 5.84 -7.26
N ALA A 430 -25.90 5.92 -7.66
CA ALA A 430 -25.21 4.83 -8.35
C ALA A 430 -25.18 3.53 -7.50
N ILE A 431 -24.80 3.63 -6.23
CA ILE A 431 -24.81 2.46 -5.33
C ILE A 431 -26.23 1.95 -5.09
N ASN A 432 -27.20 2.83 -4.90
CA ASN A 432 -28.60 2.43 -4.71
C ASN A 432 -29.14 1.68 -5.95
N GLN A 433 -28.80 2.15 -7.14
CA GLN A 433 -29.17 1.48 -8.38
C GLN A 433 -28.57 0.08 -8.47
N LEU A 434 -27.27 -0.07 -8.19
CA LEU A 434 -26.60 -1.39 -8.19
C LEU A 434 -27.21 -2.35 -7.16
N VAL A 435 -27.58 -1.85 -5.98
CA VAL A 435 -28.28 -2.65 -4.97
C VAL A 435 -29.66 -3.10 -5.46
N SER A 436 -30.42 -2.21 -6.11
CA SER A 436 -31.74 -2.57 -6.65
C SER A 436 -31.64 -3.60 -7.79
N GLU A 437 -30.69 -3.42 -8.71
CA GLU A 437 -30.47 -4.34 -9.85
C GLU A 437 -30.03 -5.72 -9.36
N GLY A 438 -29.06 -5.78 -8.43
CA GLY A 438 -28.64 -7.05 -7.83
C GLY A 438 -29.75 -7.73 -7.04
N THR A 439 -30.67 -6.97 -6.44
CA THR A 439 -31.85 -7.52 -5.76
C THR A 439 -32.87 -8.05 -6.78
N GLU A 440 -33.09 -7.35 -7.89
CA GLU A 440 -33.98 -7.82 -8.97
C GLU A 440 -33.44 -9.07 -9.67
N GLU A 441 -32.14 -9.14 -9.97
CA GLU A 441 -31.50 -10.34 -10.52
C GLU A 441 -31.59 -11.52 -9.54
N ALA A 442 -31.36 -11.28 -8.24
CA ALA A 442 -31.56 -12.29 -7.21
C ALA A 442 -33.02 -12.76 -7.14
N LEU A 443 -34.00 -11.84 -7.22
CA LEU A 443 -35.43 -12.15 -7.22
C LEU A 443 -35.88 -12.89 -8.50
N LEU A 444 -35.31 -12.56 -9.66
CA LEU A 444 -35.56 -13.26 -10.92
C LEU A 444 -35.02 -14.70 -10.89
N MET A 445 -33.81 -14.91 -10.34
CA MET A 445 -33.24 -16.25 -10.15
C MET A 445 -34.10 -17.11 -9.21
N ASN A 446 -34.72 -16.50 -8.20
CA ASN A 446 -35.62 -17.18 -7.26
C ASN A 446 -36.98 -17.57 -7.87
N ASN A 447 -37.36 -16.98 -9.01
CA ASN A 447 -38.62 -17.32 -9.70
C ASN A 447 -38.46 -18.45 -10.74
N ILE A 448 -37.22 -18.80 -11.12
CA ILE A 448 -36.94 -19.82 -12.15
C ILE A 448 -36.61 -21.19 -11.53
N HIS A 449 -36.07 -21.21 -10.32
CA HIS A 449 -35.90 -22.44 -9.54
C HIS A 449 -36.63 -22.24 -8.23
N GLY A 450 -37.66 -23.05 -7.97
CA GLY A 450 -38.52 -23.00 -6.78
C GLY A 450 -37.80 -23.30 -5.46
N TYR A 451 -36.79 -22.50 -5.14
CA TYR A 451 -36.08 -22.44 -3.87
C TYR A 451 -36.32 -21.07 -3.25
N ILE A 452 -36.95 -21.10 -2.08
CA ILE A 452 -37.29 -19.93 -1.28
C ILE A 452 -35.97 -19.25 -0.84
N CYS A 453 -35.71 -18.04 -1.33
CA CYS A 453 -34.67 -17.18 -0.77
C CYS A 453 -35.23 -16.40 0.43
N ILE A 454 -34.71 -16.72 1.62
CA ILE A 454 -35.10 -16.15 2.91
C ILE A 454 -34.36 -14.82 3.13
N ALA A 455 -34.45 -13.87 2.20
CA ALA A 455 -33.80 -12.56 2.33
C ALA A 455 -34.73 -11.34 2.20
N CYS A 456 -36.03 -11.54 1.91
CA CYS A 456 -36.96 -10.42 1.70
C CYS A 456 -38.24 -10.41 2.56
N MET A 457 -38.26 -11.01 3.75
CA MET A 457 -39.37 -10.80 4.71
C MET A 457 -38.91 -10.61 6.16
N PRO A 458 -39.65 -9.80 6.96
CA PRO A 458 -39.20 -9.32 8.27
C PRO A 458 -39.10 -10.45 9.30
N GLN A 459 -38.01 -10.38 10.08
CA GLN A 459 -37.59 -11.20 11.23
C GLN A 459 -38.60 -12.20 11.82
N GLN A 460 -38.30 -13.51 11.70
CA GLN A 460 -38.37 -14.49 12.79
C GLN A 460 -37.70 -15.84 12.42
N LEU A 461 -36.66 -16.23 13.19
CA LEU A 461 -36.15 -17.58 13.51
C LEU A 461 -36.23 -18.70 12.44
N GLN A 462 -35.09 -19.19 11.92
CA GLN A 462 -34.29 -20.32 12.46
C GLN A 462 -33.37 -20.94 11.37
N MET A 463 -32.17 -21.35 11.83
CA MET A 463 -31.04 -22.04 11.18
C MET A 463 -31.32 -22.92 9.94
N VAL A 464 -30.57 -22.68 8.86
CA VAL A 464 -29.98 -23.74 8.01
C VAL A 464 -28.59 -23.28 7.55
N SER A 465 -27.57 -24.07 7.87
CA SER A 465 -26.18 -23.88 7.44
C SER A 465 -26.07 -24.21 5.94
N ILE A 466 -25.81 -23.21 5.10
CA ILE A 466 -25.43 -23.44 3.69
C ILE A 466 -23.91 -23.55 3.66
N MET A 467 -23.42 -24.74 3.32
CA MET A 467 -21.99 -25.00 3.16
C MET A 467 -21.52 -24.37 1.84
N GLU A 468 -20.52 -23.49 1.94
CA GLU A 468 -19.89 -22.78 0.83
C GLU A 468 -19.02 -23.75 0.01
N VAL A 469 -19.30 -23.90 -1.29
CA VAL A 469 -18.62 -24.86 -2.18
C VAL A 469 -17.27 -24.27 -2.61
N LYS A 470 -16.18 -24.93 -2.23
CA LYS A 470 -14.82 -24.43 -2.45
C LYS A 470 -14.24 -25.02 -3.73
N ARG A 471 -13.96 -24.17 -4.73
CA ARG A 471 -13.38 -24.58 -6.03
C ARG A 471 -11.86 -24.36 -6.07
N VAL A 472 -11.13 -25.29 -6.66
CA VAL A 472 -9.66 -25.26 -6.84
C VAL A 472 -9.30 -25.76 -8.24
N ILE A 473 -8.28 -25.18 -8.87
CA ILE A 473 -7.81 -25.63 -10.18
C ILE A 473 -6.73 -26.71 -10.01
N ALA A 474 -7.02 -27.94 -10.41
CA ALA A 474 -6.06 -29.03 -10.47
C ALA A 474 -5.26 -29.00 -11.78
N ILE A 475 -3.93 -28.82 -11.69
CA ILE A 475 -3.00 -28.98 -12.82
C ILE A 475 -2.53 -30.44 -12.84
N CYS A 476 -3.24 -31.27 -13.59
CA CYS A 476 -2.92 -32.68 -13.76
C CYS A 476 -1.77 -32.85 -14.76
N GLN A 477 -0.76 -33.64 -14.41
CA GLN A 477 0.43 -33.88 -15.22
C GLN A 477 0.63 -35.39 -15.41
N SER A 478 0.95 -35.81 -16.64
CA SER A 478 1.10 -37.24 -16.99
C SER A 478 2.32 -37.48 -17.91
N GLY A 479 2.70 -38.77 -18.02
CA GLY A 479 3.73 -39.24 -18.96
C GLY A 479 5.18 -38.93 -18.58
N GLY A 480 5.42 -38.50 -17.34
CA GLY A 480 6.73 -38.17 -16.79
C GLY A 480 7.20 -39.05 -15.63
N GLU A 481 8.44 -38.84 -15.21
CA GLU A 481 9.09 -39.56 -14.11
C GLU A 481 9.53 -38.60 -13.00
N PHE A 482 9.54 -39.13 -11.77
CA PHE A 482 10.11 -38.43 -10.61
C PHE A 482 11.58 -38.78 -10.43
N PHE A 483 12.39 -37.78 -10.12
CA PHE A 483 13.78 -37.97 -9.73
C PHE A 483 14.08 -37.23 -8.43
N THR A 484 14.98 -37.81 -7.63
CA THR A 484 15.38 -37.25 -6.34
C THR A 484 16.58 -36.33 -6.53
N GLU A 485 16.42 -35.07 -6.13
CA GLU A 485 17.47 -34.06 -6.12
C GLU A 485 18.49 -34.31 -4.99
N LYS A 486 19.64 -33.64 -5.05
CA LYS A 486 20.72 -33.78 -4.05
C LYS A 486 20.28 -33.40 -2.62
N ASP A 487 19.26 -32.57 -2.46
CA ASP A 487 18.70 -32.14 -1.17
C ASP A 487 17.56 -33.05 -0.65
N GLY A 488 17.25 -34.12 -1.40
CA GLY A 488 16.19 -35.09 -1.10
C GLY A 488 14.79 -34.63 -1.52
N THR A 489 14.64 -33.54 -2.27
CA THR A 489 13.37 -33.18 -2.91
C THR A 489 13.11 -34.01 -4.16
N LEU A 490 11.84 -34.19 -4.50
CA LEU A 490 11.38 -34.88 -5.70
C LEU A 490 11.01 -33.83 -6.76
N SER A 491 11.62 -33.96 -7.93
CA SER A 491 11.31 -33.16 -9.12
C SER A 491 10.59 -34.05 -10.14
N TYR A 492 9.55 -33.52 -10.78
CA TYR A 492 8.81 -34.21 -11.84
C TYR A 492 9.25 -33.70 -13.20
N ARG A 493 9.49 -34.60 -14.17
CA ARG A 493 9.72 -34.24 -15.57
C ARG A 493 8.58 -34.81 -16.42
N GLY A 494 7.50 -34.05 -16.52
CA GLY A 494 6.30 -34.38 -17.30
C GLY A 494 6.44 -34.20 -18.80
N LYS A 495 5.47 -34.74 -19.55
CA LYS A 495 5.29 -34.49 -21.00
C LYS A 495 4.05 -33.65 -21.29
N ASP A 496 2.92 -33.99 -20.65
CA ASP A 496 1.62 -33.37 -20.90
C ASP A 496 0.99 -32.87 -19.58
N ALA A 497 0.28 -31.73 -19.64
CA ALA A 497 -0.41 -31.14 -18.51
C ALA A 497 -1.76 -30.52 -18.91
N HIS A 498 -2.79 -30.72 -18.07
CA HIS A 498 -4.16 -30.22 -18.27
C HIS A 498 -4.73 -29.68 -16.96
N ALA A 499 -5.60 -28.67 -17.06
CA ALA A 499 -6.27 -28.06 -15.91
C ALA A 499 -7.70 -28.58 -15.77
N ILE A 500 -8.12 -28.93 -14.54
CA ILE A 500 -9.49 -29.31 -14.17
C ILE A 500 -9.96 -28.44 -12.99
N ASP A 501 -11.20 -27.97 -13.04
CA ASP A 501 -11.85 -27.37 -11.86
C ASP A 501 -12.39 -28.47 -10.94
N ILE A 502 -11.87 -28.53 -9.72
CA ILE A 502 -12.33 -29.49 -8.69
C ILE A 502 -12.95 -28.74 -7.53
N ASP A 503 -13.99 -29.30 -6.92
CA ASP A 503 -14.65 -28.72 -5.74
C ASP A 503 -14.89 -29.73 -4.61
N ASP A 504 -15.38 -29.24 -3.47
CA ASP A 504 -15.63 -30.06 -2.29
C ASP A 504 -16.83 -31.02 -2.43
N GLN A 505 -17.56 -30.94 -3.55
CA GLN A 505 -18.63 -31.87 -3.90
C GLN A 505 -18.22 -32.92 -4.92
N MET A 506 -17.15 -32.68 -5.69
CA MET A 506 -16.64 -33.61 -6.72
C MET A 506 -16.33 -35.00 -6.14
N LYS A 507 -16.86 -36.04 -6.79
CA LYS A 507 -16.58 -37.43 -6.44
C LYS A 507 -15.27 -37.91 -7.02
N PHE A 508 -14.59 -38.80 -6.31
CA PHE A 508 -13.31 -39.33 -6.79
C PHE A 508 -13.46 -40.07 -8.11
N ASP A 509 -14.53 -40.85 -8.30
CA ASP A 509 -14.77 -41.55 -9.57
C ASP A 509 -15.07 -40.57 -10.73
N GLU A 510 -15.75 -39.45 -10.47
CA GLU A 510 -16.00 -38.39 -11.46
C GLU A 510 -14.68 -37.72 -11.87
N PHE A 511 -13.88 -37.30 -10.88
CA PHE A 511 -12.55 -36.73 -11.12
C PHE A 511 -11.66 -37.69 -11.91
N LYS A 512 -11.70 -38.99 -11.56
CA LYS A 512 -10.93 -40.04 -12.20
C LYS A 512 -11.34 -40.28 -13.65
N LEU A 513 -12.64 -40.14 -13.95
CA LEU A 513 -13.17 -40.23 -15.30
C LEU A 513 -12.71 -39.05 -16.16
N GLU A 514 -12.79 -37.82 -15.64
CA GLU A 514 -12.30 -36.62 -16.34
C GLU A 514 -10.80 -36.73 -16.67
N VAL A 515 -9.98 -37.14 -15.70
CA VAL A 515 -8.54 -37.35 -15.93
C VAL A 515 -8.30 -38.44 -16.99
N THR A 516 -9.11 -39.50 -17.00
CA THR A 516 -9.02 -40.57 -18.00
C THR A 516 -9.36 -40.07 -19.41
N GLU A 517 -10.41 -39.27 -19.55
CA GLU A 517 -10.80 -38.66 -20.84
C GLU A 517 -9.72 -37.71 -21.38
N MET A 518 -9.07 -36.93 -20.50
CA MET A 518 -8.04 -35.99 -20.90
C MET A 518 -6.74 -36.66 -21.39
N PHE A 519 -6.25 -37.66 -20.64
CA PHE A 519 -4.96 -38.29 -20.94
C PHE A 519 -5.05 -39.58 -21.76
N GLY A 520 -6.27 -40.10 -22.00
CA GLY A 520 -6.47 -41.37 -22.69
C GLY A 520 -5.86 -42.59 -21.98
N CYS A 521 -5.66 -42.51 -20.66
CA CYS A 521 -5.03 -43.55 -19.85
C CYS A 521 -6.03 -44.61 -19.35
N SER A 522 -5.56 -45.72 -18.78
CA SER A 522 -6.47 -46.75 -18.26
C SER A 522 -7.10 -46.35 -16.92
N TYR A 523 -8.44 -46.26 -16.86
CA TYR A 523 -9.18 -45.99 -15.63
C TYR A 523 -8.76 -46.94 -14.48
N ASN A 524 -8.53 -48.23 -14.75
CA ASN A 524 -8.29 -49.21 -13.69
C ASN A 524 -6.87 -49.16 -13.12
N ASN A 525 -5.89 -48.68 -13.88
CA ASN A 525 -4.47 -48.72 -13.50
C ASN A 525 -3.91 -47.33 -13.15
N MET A 526 -4.77 -46.32 -13.05
CA MET A 526 -4.37 -44.95 -12.79
C MET A 526 -4.15 -44.67 -11.29
N VAL A 527 -2.99 -44.11 -10.97
CA VAL A 527 -2.59 -43.65 -9.64
C VAL A 527 -2.43 -42.14 -9.67
N ILE A 528 -3.20 -41.45 -8.83
CA ILE A 528 -3.21 -40.00 -8.69
C ILE A 528 -2.43 -39.61 -7.44
N LYS A 529 -1.45 -38.70 -7.57
CA LYS A 529 -0.65 -38.21 -6.44
C LYS A 529 -0.48 -36.70 -6.43
N TYR A 530 -0.18 -36.13 -5.27
CA TYR A 530 0.08 -34.70 -5.09
C TYR A 530 1.14 -34.47 -3.98
N PHE A 531 1.71 -33.27 -3.91
CA PHE A 531 2.57 -32.87 -2.79
C PHE A 531 1.78 -32.14 -1.70
N LEU A 532 2.12 -32.33 -0.43
CA LEU A 532 1.61 -31.41 0.60
C LEU A 532 2.23 -30.01 0.42
N PRO A 533 1.50 -28.93 0.73
CA PRO A 533 2.04 -27.58 0.64
C PRO A 533 3.35 -27.44 1.43
N GLY A 534 4.39 -26.90 0.78
CA GLY A 534 5.71 -26.75 1.39
C GLY A 534 6.53 -28.02 1.56
N ASN A 535 6.02 -29.20 1.15
CA ASN A 535 6.75 -30.47 1.22
C ASN A 535 6.89 -31.14 -0.15
N LYS A 536 8.04 -30.92 -0.79
CA LYS A 536 8.42 -31.55 -2.07
C LYS A 536 9.16 -32.89 -1.92
N LYS A 537 9.18 -33.51 -0.73
CA LYS A 537 9.94 -34.75 -0.49
C LYS A 537 9.10 -36.02 -0.59
N THR A 538 7.79 -35.92 -0.49
CA THR A 538 6.90 -37.08 -0.42
C THR A 538 5.59 -36.81 -1.14
N LEU A 539 5.24 -37.73 -2.04
CA LEU A 539 3.96 -37.72 -2.75
C LEU A 539 2.89 -38.43 -1.92
N ILE A 540 1.70 -37.84 -1.87
CA ILE A 540 0.51 -38.41 -1.24
C ILE A 540 -0.41 -38.94 -2.32
N THR A 541 -0.87 -40.18 -2.17
CA THR A 541 -1.81 -40.81 -3.10
C THR A 541 -3.26 -40.43 -2.78
N VAL A 542 -4.05 -40.16 -3.83
CA VAL A 542 -5.50 -40.00 -3.74
C VAL A 542 -6.16 -41.30 -4.20
N SER A 543 -6.93 -41.96 -3.31
CA SER A 543 -7.50 -43.29 -3.61
C SER A 543 -9.00 -43.39 -3.39
N ASN A 544 -9.65 -42.36 -2.83
CA ASN A 544 -11.09 -42.33 -2.54
C ASN A 544 -11.57 -40.89 -2.31
N ASP A 545 -12.88 -40.70 -2.19
CA ASP A 545 -13.51 -39.40 -1.90
C ASP A 545 -12.86 -38.66 -0.73
N LYS A 546 -12.54 -39.34 0.38
CA LYS A 546 -11.98 -38.68 1.58
C LYS A 546 -10.58 -38.13 1.31
N ASP A 547 -9.79 -38.82 0.49
CA ASP A 547 -8.44 -38.36 0.14
C ASP A 547 -8.47 -37.20 -0.86
N LEU A 548 -9.43 -37.20 -1.79
CA LEU A 548 -9.67 -36.06 -2.70
C LEU A 548 -10.05 -34.81 -1.91
N GLN A 549 -10.98 -34.95 -0.96
CA GLN A 549 -11.40 -33.86 -0.09
C GLN A 549 -10.27 -33.36 0.82
N ARG A 550 -9.41 -34.25 1.31
CA ARG A 550 -8.21 -33.85 2.07
C ARG A 550 -7.23 -33.06 1.20
N MET A 551 -6.99 -33.50 -0.03
CA MET A 551 -6.12 -32.80 -0.98
C MET A 551 -6.60 -31.35 -1.20
N ILE A 552 -7.89 -31.16 -1.50
CA ILE A 552 -8.52 -29.84 -1.68
C ILE A 552 -8.38 -29.00 -0.40
N LYS A 553 -8.65 -29.59 0.78
CA LYS A 553 -8.56 -28.88 2.05
C LYS A 553 -7.14 -28.45 2.40
N PHE A 554 -6.13 -29.30 2.20
CA PHE A 554 -4.73 -28.95 2.47
C PHE A 554 -4.24 -27.82 1.57
N HIS A 555 -4.76 -27.74 0.35
CA HIS A 555 -4.39 -26.71 -0.61
C HIS A 555 -5.37 -25.53 -0.63
N GLY A 556 -6.25 -25.43 0.36
CA GLY A 556 -7.38 -24.50 0.33
C GLY A 556 -7.01 -23.02 0.22
N ASP A 557 -5.78 -22.62 0.51
CA ASP A 557 -5.31 -21.24 0.36
C ASP A 557 -4.54 -21.02 -0.96
N PHE A 558 -4.34 -22.08 -1.76
CA PHE A 558 -3.66 -22.06 -3.04
C PHE A 558 -4.69 -22.06 -4.19
N ALA A 559 -4.47 -21.19 -5.18
CA ALA A 559 -5.33 -21.11 -6.36
C ALA A 559 -5.25 -22.38 -7.25
N THR A 560 -4.14 -23.12 -7.17
CA THR A 560 -3.86 -24.29 -8.02
C THR A 560 -3.21 -25.43 -7.23
N ILE A 561 -3.47 -26.67 -7.63
CA ILE A 561 -2.84 -27.90 -7.08
C ILE A 561 -2.16 -28.66 -8.22
N ASP A 562 -0.88 -28.98 -8.09
CA ASP A 562 -0.21 -29.91 -9.00
C ASP A 562 -0.58 -31.36 -8.65
N ILE A 563 -1.15 -32.06 -9.63
CA ILE A 563 -1.54 -33.47 -9.51
C ILE A 563 -0.76 -34.28 -10.54
N TYR A 564 -0.27 -35.44 -10.14
CA TYR A 564 0.57 -36.31 -10.96
C TYR A 564 -0.15 -37.63 -11.19
N VAL A 565 -0.39 -37.93 -12.45
CA VAL A 565 -1.09 -39.11 -12.94
C VAL A 565 -0.05 -40.13 -13.41
N MET A 566 -0.11 -41.34 -12.86
CA MET A 566 0.83 -42.42 -13.16
C MET A 566 0.08 -43.71 -13.44
N GLU A 567 0.63 -44.58 -14.29
CA GLU A 567 0.09 -45.92 -14.53
C GLU A 567 0.85 -46.96 -13.69
N GLU A 568 0.12 -47.78 -12.94
CA GLU A 568 0.70 -48.88 -12.17
C GLU A 568 0.96 -50.07 -13.12
N VAL A 569 2.24 -50.38 -13.35
CA VAL A 569 2.63 -51.59 -14.09
C VAL A 569 2.51 -52.78 -13.14
N ALA A 570 1.57 -53.68 -13.40
CA ALA A 570 1.40 -54.90 -12.61
C ALA A 570 2.73 -55.72 -12.60
N PRO A 571 3.23 -56.16 -11.44
CA PRO A 571 4.38 -57.05 -11.39
C PRO A 571 4.01 -58.42 -12.00
N PRO A 572 4.94 -59.11 -12.69
CA PRO A 572 4.67 -60.41 -13.26
C PRO A 572 4.33 -61.42 -12.17
N ASP A 573 3.25 -62.16 -12.45
CA ASP A 573 2.59 -63.16 -11.62
C ASP A 573 3.58 -64.23 -11.11
N VAL A 574 3.75 -64.35 -9.78
CA VAL A 574 4.42 -65.49 -9.16
C VAL A 574 3.52 -66.11 -8.11
N SER A 575 2.99 -67.27 -8.47
CA SER A 575 2.06 -68.10 -7.72
C SER A 575 2.67 -68.74 -6.46
N ASN A 576 1.80 -68.94 -5.46
CA ASN A 576 1.73 -70.04 -4.48
C ASN A 576 2.84 -70.24 -3.42
N MET A 577 2.57 -69.83 -2.17
CA MET A 577 2.40 -70.72 -0.98
C MET A 577 2.16 -69.93 0.34
N PRO A 578 1.56 -70.54 1.40
CA PRO A 578 0.88 -69.85 2.51
C PRO A 578 1.77 -69.56 3.76
N PRO A 579 1.27 -68.85 4.80
CA PRO A 579 2.03 -67.84 5.55
C PRO A 579 2.69 -68.32 6.85
N SER A 580 3.76 -67.64 7.29
CA SER A 580 4.17 -67.67 8.71
C SER A 580 4.93 -66.41 9.18
N ARG A 581 4.28 -65.71 10.13
CA ARG A 581 4.77 -65.26 11.45
C ARG A 581 6.16 -64.61 11.65
N ILE A 582 6.09 -63.42 12.30
CA ILE A 582 6.92 -62.88 13.41
C ILE A 582 8.02 -61.83 13.10
N ALA A 583 7.72 -60.62 13.60
CA ALA A 583 8.47 -59.62 14.35
C ALA A 583 10.01 -59.44 14.29
N SER A 584 10.36 -58.15 14.42
CA SER A 584 11.47 -57.52 15.17
C SER A 584 12.91 -57.75 14.73
N ASP A 585 13.56 -56.68 14.27
CA ASP A 585 14.55 -55.86 15.01
C ASP A 585 15.47 -55.16 13.99
N ARG A 586 15.55 -53.82 13.98
CA ARG A 586 16.41 -52.93 14.79
C ARG A 586 17.89 -52.94 14.36
N ALA A 587 18.40 -51.70 14.32
CA ALA A 587 19.80 -51.27 14.31
C ALA A 587 20.51 -51.36 12.95
N MET A 588 20.76 -50.22 12.29
CA MET A 588 21.72 -49.14 12.59
C MET A 588 23.10 -49.37 11.98
N ALA A 589 23.59 -48.27 11.42
CA ALA A 589 24.99 -47.89 11.26
C ALA A 589 25.75 -48.58 10.13
N ARG A 590 26.70 -47.92 9.46
CA ARG A 590 27.07 -46.51 9.23
C ARG A 590 28.36 -46.64 8.42
N ALA A 591 28.57 -45.71 7.50
CA ALA A 591 29.88 -45.37 6.92
C ALA A 591 30.48 -46.48 6.02
N SER A 592 31.36 -46.21 5.07
CA SER A 592 32.18 -45.03 4.84
C SER A 592 32.76 -45.14 3.43
N SER A 593 32.89 -44.01 2.73
CA SER A 593 34.03 -43.57 1.92
C SER A 593 34.54 -44.49 0.78
N VAL A 594 34.98 -43.98 -0.37
CA VAL A 594 36.35 -43.48 -0.59
C VAL A 594 36.54 -43.27 -2.12
N LEU A 595 37.19 -42.15 -2.51
CA LEU A 595 38.01 -41.87 -3.72
C LEU A 595 37.32 -41.93 -5.11
N GLU A 596 37.72 -41.21 -6.16
CA GLU A 596 38.84 -40.30 -6.41
C GLU A 596 38.49 -39.37 -7.59
N ALA A 597 39.37 -38.40 -7.83
CA ALA A 597 39.25 -37.26 -8.71
C ALA A 597 39.48 -37.54 -10.21
N ALA A 598 38.97 -36.63 -11.05
CA ALA A 598 39.65 -36.18 -12.27
C ALA A 598 39.23 -34.73 -12.61
N GLN A 599 40.24 -33.84 -12.67
CA GLN A 599 40.18 -32.48 -13.22
C GLN A 599 40.09 -32.52 -14.75
N ILE A 600 39.51 -31.51 -15.43
CA ILE A 600 40.14 -30.42 -16.24
C ILE A 600 39.06 -30.13 -17.31
N ASP A 601 38.73 -28.95 -17.84
CA ASP A 601 38.94 -27.52 -17.58
C ASP A 601 38.11 -26.76 -18.66
N SER A 602 37.88 -25.47 -18.44
CA SER A 602 37.55 -24.43 -19.44
C SER A 602 36.15 -24.31 -20.08
N GLY A 603 35.44 -23.25 -19.68
CA GLY A 603 35.09 -22.13 -20.57
C GLY A 603 33.89 -22.26 -21.52
N MET A 604 32.76 -21.63 -21.19
CA MET A 604 32.31 -20.39 -21.87
C MET A 604 30.95 -19.93 -21.34
N CYS A 605 30.92 -18.64 -21.04
CA CYS A 605 29.78 -17.84 -20.65
C CYS A 605 28.86 -17.60 -21.86
N SER A 606 27.56 -17.87 -21.74
CA SER A 606 26.54 -17.14 -22.49
C SER A 606 25.28 -17.03 -21.65
N ARG A 607 25.05 -15.80 -21.17
CA ARG A 607 23.81 -15.33 -20.55
C ARG A 607 22.76 -15.18 -21.64
N ILE A 608 21.58 -15.76 -21.44
CA ILE A 608 20.36 -15.30 -22.11
C ILE A 608 19.37 -14.91 -21.02
N CYS A 609 19.17 -13.60 -20.89
CA CYS A 609 18.07 -12.99 -20.17
C CYS A 609 16.82 -13.08 -21.07
N ILE A 610 15.71 -13.58 -20.54
CA ILE A 610 14.39 -13.32 -21.12
C ILE A 610 13.60 -12.54 -20.08
N ALA A 611 13.25 -11.32 -20.48
CA ALA A 611 12.45 -10.38 -19.73
C ALA A 611 10.97 -10.77 -19.82
N ASN A 612 10.27 -10.82 -18.69
CA ASN A 612 8.81 -10.73 -18.66
C ASN A 612 8.44 -9.25 -18.58
N ARG A 613 7.91 -8.75 -19.70
CA ARG A 613 6.97 -7.63 -19.75
C ARG A 613 5.58 -8.22 -19.50
N ASP A 614 4.80 -7.57 -18.66
CA ASP A 614 3.48 -7.04 -19.03
C ASP A 614 2.79 -6.48 -17.77
N ILE A 615 2.74 -5.15 -17.73
CA ILE A 615 1.88 -4.33 -16.88
C ILE A 615 1.28 -3.30 -17.84
N TRP A 616 -0.05 -3.28 -17.92
CA TRP A 616 -0.86 -2.09 -18.13
C TRP A 616 -2.06 -2.18 -17.19
#